data_AF-K0ZZ73-F1
#
_entry.id   AF-K0ZZ73-F1
#
_cell.length_a   1.000
_cell.length_b   1.000
_cell.length_c   1.000
_cell.angle_alpha   90.00
_cell.angle_beta   90.00
_cell.angle_gamma   90.00
#
_symmetry.space_group_name_H-M   'P 1'
#
loop_
_entity.id
_entity.type
_entity.pdbx_description
1 polymer ?
#
loop_
_entity_poly.entity_id
_entity_poly.type
_entity_poly.pdbx_seq_one_letter_code
_entity_poly.pdbx_strand_id
1 'polypeptide(L)'
;MNSIYSFQPNRRFNLKEFLSKSKLSLAFIYTFDGIYCGILIYFLYNKNLIESILINLYEYFSKNYSIHENQFGYWLSAIVTLVIPFILSVIKSVISIIIFKKMNKIYIPKGKTLWNVYATMTFTSFLCFFIYLYYFFSRFLDFYNDLFLDVIIFLFLITLFLFYWWQIYNLIGYGAKDIKEVIASWLTVTMSILLLTVFNQVENELINALSWFLPILIPNLIGEINSQFDTNKYKKKPKRTDKMDRHLYRIQIYSFLTLLMLSIIPKLVEIIWGLKIKVELTKIINLSADWTSEFLASTIIVFLCFILSLIIGRGMIWLLKYFYLDPSKRYYKFEKNKRRKNNV
;
A
#
# COMPACT_ATOMS: atom_id res chain seq x y z
N MET A 1 -30.06 13.74 2.17
CA MET A 1 -28.75 13.62 1.46
C MET A 1 -28.13 12.34 1.97
N ASN A 2 -28.56 11.22 1.40
CA ASN A 2 -28.19 9.88 1.82
C ASN A 2 -27.00 9.45 0.96
N SER A 3 -25.78 9.64 1.46
CA SER A 3 -24.61 8.92 0.96
C SER A 3 -24.33 7.77 1.92
N ILE A 4 -25.21 6.77 1.90
CA ILE A 4 -24.83 5.42 2.28
C ILE A 4 -24.01 4.94 1.08
N TYR A 5 -22.79 4.48 1.33
CA TYR A 5 -22.08 3.63 0.39
C TYR A 5 -22.93 2.37 0.22
N SER A 6 -23.92 2.42 -0.66
CA SER A 6 -24.59 1.23 -1.15
C SER A 6 -23.56 0.53 -2.00
N PHE A 7 -22.94 -0.51 -1.46
CA PHE A 7 -22.48 -1.62 -2.26
C PHE A 7 -23.69 -2.04 -3.10
N GLN A 8 -23.81 -1.58 -4.34
CA GLN A 8 -24.89 -2.01 -5.22
C GLN A 8 -24.62 -3.48 -5.55
N PRO A 9 -25.35 -4.44 -4.97
CA PRO A 9 -25.13 -5.84 -5.23
C PRO A 9 -26.03 -6.18 -6.42
N ASN A 10 -25.78 -5.60 -7.60
CA ASN A 10 -26.67 -5.79 -8.75
C ASN A 10 -25.93 -5.76 -10.11
N ARG A 11 -24.75 -6.36 -10.17
CA ARG A 11 -24.31 -7.03 -11.41
C ARG A 11 -24.36 -8.54 -11.11
N ARG A 12 -25.40 -9.22 -11.57
CA ARG A 12 -25.42 -10.70 -11.59
C ARG A 12 -24.09 -11.16 -12.19
N PHE A 13 -23.38 -12.01 -11.46
CA PHE A 13 -22.11 -12.59 -11.91
C PHE A 13 -22.33 -13.32 -13.24
N ASN A 14 -21.84 -12.74 -14.32
CA ASN A 14 -21.93 -13.33 -15.64
C ASN A 14 -20.54 -13.82 -16.05
N LEU A 15 -20.20 -15.04 -15.59
CA LEU A 15 -18.91 -15.69 -15.88
C LEU A 15 -18.64 -15.78 -17.38
N LYS A 16 -19.69 -15.99 -18.20
CA LYS A 16 -19.58 -16.04 -19.65
C LYS A 16 -19.12 -14.71 -20.24
N GLU A 17 -19.73 -13.60 -19.80
CA GLU A 17 -19.37 -12.25 -20.25
C GLU A 17 -17.96 -11.86 -19.79
N PHE A 18 -17.61 -12.21 -18.54
CA PHE A 18 -16.28 -12.00 -18.00
C PHE A 18 -15.20 -12.69 -18.83
N LEU A 19 -15.35 -14.00 -19.05
CA LEU A 19 -14.39 -14.78 -19.82
C LEU A 19 -14.31 -14.30 -21.26
N SER A 20 -15.45 -13.95 -21.89
CA SER A 20 -15.44 -13.43 -23.27
C SER A 20 -14.66 -12.13 -23.40
N LYS A 21 -14.83 -11.20 -22.44
CA LYS A 21 -14.14 -9.90 -22.46
C LYS A 21 -12.68 -9.99 -22.03
N SER A 22 -12.34 -11.02 -21.26
CA SER A 22 -11.00 -11.19 -20.66
C SER A 22 -10.09 -12.15 -21.42
N LYS A 23 -10.61 -12.88 -22.41
CA LYS A 23 -9.92 -13.99 -23.09
C LYS A 23 -8.47 -13.68 -23.47
N LEU A 24 -8.23 -12.56 -24.16
CA LEU A 24 -6.89 -12.23 -24.68
C LEU A 24 -5.93 -11.76 -23.58
N SER A 25 -6.44 -11.03 -22.57
CA SER A 25 -5.64 -10.64 -21.40
C SER A 25 -5.27 -11.85 -20.54
N LEU A 26 -6.22 -12.77 -20.31
CA LEU A 26 -5.97 -14.01 -19.58
C LEU A 26 -4.99 -14.92 -20.31
N ALA A 27 -5.12 -15.05 -21.63
CA ALA A 27 -4.15 -15.79 -22.45
C ALA A 27 -2.74 -15.21 -22.28
N PHE A 28 -2.57 -13.89 -22.40
CA PHE A 28 -1.29 -13.24 -22.16
C PHE A 28 -0.76 -13.51 -20.75
N ILE A 29 -1.60 -13.37 -19.72
CA ILE A 29 -1.22 -13.59 -18.32
C ILE A 29 -0.74 -15.03 -18.12
N TYR A 30 -1.49 -16.03 -18.60
CA TYR A 30 -1.11 -17.43 -18.43
C TYR A 30 0.13 -17.81 -19.23
N THR A 31 0.30 -17.27 -20.44
CA THR A 31 1.56 -17.45 -21.19
C THR A 31 2.74 -16.82 -20.44
N PHE A 32 2.57 -15.61 -19.90
CA PHE A 32 3.63 -14.91 -19.17
C PHE A 32 4.04 -15.67 -17.90
N ASP A 33 3.07 -16.11 -17.10
CA ASP A 33 3.34 -16.88 -15.89
C ASP A 33 3.87 -18.28 -16.22
N GLY A 34 3.39 -18.90 -17.29
CA GLY A 34 3.87 -20.19 -17.78
C GLY A 34 5.33 -20.14 -18.21
N ILE A 35 5.75 -19.08 -18.91
CA ILE A 35 7.17 -18.86 -19.25
C ILE A 35 8.01 -18.72 -17.98
N TYR A 36 7.56 -17.91 -17.03
CA TYR A 36 8.29 -17.70 -15.78
C TYR A 36 8.43 -19.00 -14.97
N CYS A 37 7.34 -19.74 -14.77
CA CYS A 37 7.38 -21.02 -14.07
C CYS A 37 8.19 -22.06 -14.83
N GLY A 38 8.14 -22.08 -16.16
CA GLY A 38 8.98 -22.93 -17.00
C GLY A 38 10.48 -22.66 -16.81
N ILE A 39 10.89 -21.39 -16.67
CA ILE A 39 12.27 -21.03 -16.33
C ILE A 39 12.64 -21.55 -14.94
N LEU A 40 11.76 -21.43 -13.95
CA LEU A 40 11.99 -21.97 -12.60
C LEU A 40 12.15 -23.49 -12.61
N ILE A 41 11.30 -24.22 -13.35
CA ILE A 41 11.44 -25.67 -13.53
C ILE A 41 12.77 -25.99 -14.22
N TYR A 42 13.09 -25.32 -15.33
CA TYR A 42 14.36 -25.52 -16.00
C TYR A 42 15.54 -25.35 -15.04
N PHE A 43 15.45 -24.36 -14.16
CA PHE A 43 16.44 -24.12 -13.13
C PHE A 43 16.52 -25.23 -12.07
N LEU A 44 15.38 -25.72 -11.58
CA LEU A 44 15.33 -26.83 -10.62
C LEU A 44 16.00 -28.11 -11.15
N TYR A 45 15.86 -28.38 -12.44
CA TYR A 45 16.34 -29.61 -13.07
C TYR A 45 17.77 -29.52 -13.61
N ASN A 46 18.35 -28.31 -13.64
CA ASN A 46 19.72 -28.06 -14.11
C ASN A 46 20.57 -27.39 -13.02
N LYS A 47 20.47 -27.88 -11.77
CA LYS A 47 21.14 -27.28 -10.61
C LYS A 47 22.65 -27.07 -10.81
N ASN A 48 23.34 -28.09 -11.31
CA ASN A 48 24.79 -28.04 -11.54
C ASN A 48 25.18 -26.90 -12.50
N LEU A 49 24.33 -26.64 -13.49
CA LEU A 49 24.55 -25.57 -14.47
C LEU A 49 24.37 -24.20 -13.79
N ILE A 50 23.36 -24.04 -12.94
CA ILE A 50 23.16 -22.80 -12.16
C ILE A 50 24.30 -22.56 -11.20
N GLU A 51 24.71 -23.59 -10.47
CA GLU A 51 25.80 -23.50 -9.51
C GLU A 51 27.09 -23.03 -10.19
N SER A 52 27.42 -23.60 -11.36
CA SER A 52 28.58 -23.16 -12.14
C SER A 52 28.45 -21.70 -12.64
N ILE A 53 27.26 -21.26 -13.06
CA ILE A 53 27.02 -19.85 -13.45
C ILE A 53 27.19 -18.92 -12.24
N LEU A 54 26.68 -19.29 -11.07
CA LEU A 54 26.78 -18.48 -9.85
C LEU A 54 28.23 -18.37 -9.38
N ILE A 55 29.00 -19.46 -9.44
CA ILE A 55 30.44 -19.46 -9.11
C ILE A 55 31.19 -18.54 -10.08
N ASN A 56 30.98 -18.67 -11.38
CA ASN A 56 31.64 -17.82 -12.38
C ASN A 56 31.31 -16.33 -12.22
N LEU A 57 30.04 -16.02 -11.90
CA LEU A 57 29.62 -14.65 -11.60
C LEU A 57 30.32 -14.13 -10.35
N TYR A 58 30.34 -14.92 -9.27
CA TYR A 58 31.03 -14.55 -8.04
C TYR A 58 32.53 -14.29 -8.28
N GLU A 59 33.21 -15.18 -9.00
CA GLU A 59 34.63 -15.01 -9.34
C GLU A 59 34.89 -13.72 -10.13
N TYR A 60 34.02 -13.39 -11.10
CA TYR A 60 34.11 -12.15 -11.86
C TYR A 60 33.97 -10.91 -10.97
N PHE A 61 32.98 -10.89 -10.07
CA PHE A 61 32.74 -9.76 -9.18
C PHE A 61 33.80 -9.62 -8.09
N SER A 62 34.26 -10.74 -7.52
CA SER A 62 35.37 -10.80 -6.57
C SER A 62 36.64 -10.22 -7.19
N LYS A 63 37.00 -10.65 -8.40
CA LYS A 63 38.22 -10.21 -9.09
C LYS A 63 38.22 -8.72 -9.46
N ASN A 64 37.07 -8.18 -9.86
CA ASN A 64 36.99 -6.80 -10.37
C ASN A 64 36.64 -5.76 -9.31
N TYR A 65 35.95 -6.15 -8.23
CA TYR A 65 35.38 -5.22 -7.26
C TYR A 65 35.67 -5.56 -5.79
N SER A 66 36.49 -6.59 -5.51
CA SER A 66 36.89 -7.01 -4.15
C SER A 66 35.69 -7.26 -3.21
N ILE A 67 34.58 -7.76 -3.77
CA ILE A 67 33.34 -8.02 -3.01
C ILE A 67 33.48 -9.34 -2.24
N HIS A 68 33.17 -9.31 -0.95
CA HIS A 68 33.15 -10.52 -0.11
C HIS A 68 31.94 -11.42 -0.45
N GLU A 69 32.13 -12.74 -0.36
CA GLU A 69 31.14 -13.77 -0.68
C GLU A 69 29.78 -13.54 -0.02
N ASN A 70 29.76 -13.24 1.29
CA ASN A 70 28.52 -12.99 2.03
C ASN A 70 27.76 -11.78 1.47
N GLN A 71 28.47 -10.71 1.10
CA GLN A 71 27.84 -9.54 0.51
C GLN A 71 27.23 -9.89 -0.85
N PHE A 72 27.99 -10.57 -1.71
CA PHE A 72 27.51 -11.02 -3.03
C PHE A 72 26.23 -11.86 -2.93
N GLY A 73 26.17 -12.80 -1.99
CA GLY A 73 24.98 -13.62 -1.72
C GLY A 73 23.75 -12.79 -1.36
N TYR A 74 23.88 -11.79 -0.49
CA TYR A 74 22.76 -10.90 -0.13
C TYR A 74 22.26 -10.08 -1.31
N TRP A 75 23.17 -9.50 -2.11
CA TRP A 75 22.82 -8.72 -3.30
C TRP A 75 22.10 -9.59 -4.33
N LEU A 76 22.64 -10.78 -4.62
CA LEU A 76 22.05 -11.70 -5.58
C LEU A 76 20.68 -12.19 -5.11
N SER A 77 20.53 -12.51 -3.81
CA SER A 77 19.25 -12.85 -3.22
C SER A 77 18.24 -11.72 -3.39
N ALA A 78 18.59 -10.46 -3.08
CA ALA A 78 17.69 -9.33 -3.20
C ALA A 78 17.24 -9.07 -4.66
N ILE A 79 18.16 -9.25 -5.61
CA ILE A 79 17.85 -9.11 -7.04
C ILE A 79 16.85 -10.17 -7.49
N VAL A 80 17.11 -11.44 -7.15
CA VAL A 80 16.29 -12.58 -7.57
C VAL A 80 14.92 -12.60 -6.89
N THR A 81 14.84 -12.30 -5.59
CA THR A 81 13.58 -12.40 -4.84
C THR A 81 12.74 -11.13 -4.91
N LEU A 82 13.33 -9.96 -5.14
CA LEU A 82 12.61 -8.67 -5.04
C LEU A 82 12.61 -7.89 -6.35
N VAL A 83 13.79 -7.59 -6.90
CA VAL A 83 13.91 -6.68 -8.06
C VAL A 83 13.31 -7.29 -9.33
N ILE A 84 13.71 -8.52 -9.67
CA ILE A 84 13.23 -9.21 -10.88
C ILE A 84 11.71 -9.43 -10.83
N PRO A 85 11.14 -10.03 -9.75
CA PRO A 85 9.70 -10.20 -9.63
C PRO A 85 8.93 -8.89 -9.71
N PHE A 86 9.46 -7.80 -9.16
CA PHE A 86 8.82 -6.48 -9.22
C PHE A 86 8.74 -5.97 -10.67
N ILE A 87 9.85 -6.00 -11.40
CA ILE A 87 9.89 -5.57 -12.81
C ILE A 87 8.93 -6.40 -13.66
N LEU A 88 8.95 -7.73 -13.52
CA LEU A 88 8.05 -8.63 -14.23
C LEU A 88 6.57 -8.36 -13.90
N SER A 89 6.27 -8.02 -12.66
CA SER A 89 4.91 -7.63 -12.22
C SER A 89 4.40 -6.38 -12.91
N VAL A 90 5.27 -5.36 -13.05
CA VAL A 90 4.93 -4.11 -13.76
C VAL A 90 4.70 -4.39 -15.24
N ILE A 91 5.56 -5.18 -15.88
CA ILE A 91 5.40 -5.55 -17.30
C ILE A 91 4.07 -6.28 -17.51
N LYS A 92 3.82 -7.32 -16.69
CA LYS A 92 2.58 -8.11 -16.73
C LYS A 92 1.34 -7.24 -16.53
N SER A 93 1.36 -6.33 -15.55
CA SER A 93 0.21 -5.47 -15.24
C SER A 93 -0.08 -4.47 -16.36
N VAL A 94 0.96 -3.81 -16.90
CA VAL A 94 0.80 -2.81 -17.95
C VAL A 94 0.25 -3.44 -19.23
N ILE A 95 0.87 -4.52 -19.70
CA ILE A 95 0.51 -5.17 -20.96
C ILE A 95 -0.90 -5.77 -20.89
N SER A 96 -1.22 -6.50 -19.83
CA SER A 96 -2.54 -7.16 -19.68
C SER A 96 -3.70 -6.16 -19.69
N ILE A 97 -3.54 -5.00 -19.04
CA ILE A 97 -4.55 -3.94 -19.00
C ILE A 97 -4.62 -3.19 -20.33
N ILE A 98 -3.49 -2.96 -21.02
CA ILE A 98 -3.48 -2.38 -22.37
C ILE A 98 -4.26 -3.27 -23.34
N ILE A 99 -3.97 -4.57 -23.34
CA ILE A 99 -4.70 -5.57 -24.13
C ILE A 99 -6.20 -5.49 -23.83
N PHE A 100 -6.57 -5.51 -22.54
CA PHE A 100 -7.96 -5.49 -22.12
C PHE A 100 -8.70 -4.26 -22.62
N LYS A 101 -8.09 -3.08 -22.47
CA LYS A 101 -8.67 -1.81 -22.91
C LYS A 101 -8.86 -1.76 -24.42
N LYS A 102 -7.85 -2.21 -25.18
CA LYS A 102 -7.89 -2.20 -26.65
C LYS A 102 -9.01 -3.11 -27.17
N MET A 103 -9.13 -4.32 -26.63
CA MET A 103 -10.15 -5.29 -27.03
C MET A 103 -11.57 -4.84 -26.68
N ASN A 104 -11.74 -4.20 -25.52
CA ASN A 104 -13.05 -3.75 -25.05
C ASN A 104 -13.37 -2.29 -25.40
N LYS A 105 -12.54 -1.65 -26.24
CA LYS A 105 -12.70 -0.25 -26.69
C LYS A 105 -12.92 0.74 -25.53
N ILE A 106 -12.20 0.55 -24.43
CA ILE A 106 -12.32 1.39 -23.22
C ILE A 106 -11.50 2.66 -23.41
N TYR A 107 -12.20 3.79 -23.57
CA TYR A 107 -11.58 5.12 -23.63
C TYR A 107 -11.46 5.75 -22.24
N ILE A 108 -10.29 6.33 -21.94
CA ILE A 108 -10.06 7.08 -20.70
C ILE A 108 -10.06 8.57 -21.04
N PRO A 109 -11.01 9.37 -20.52
CA PRO A 109 -11.04 10.80 -20.79
C PRO A 109 -9.86 11.52 -20.14
N LYS A 110 -9.45 12.66 -20.72
CA LYS A 110 -8.40 13.53 -20.17
C LYS A 110 -8.77 13.96 -18.74
N GLY A 111 -7.80 13.89 -17.82
CA GLY A 111 -8.01 14.20 -16.41
C GLY A 111 -8.43 13.01 -15.53
N LYS A 112 -8.70 11.84 -16.13
CA LYS A 112 -8.98 10.59 -15.42
C LYS A 112 -7.89 9.54 -15.61
N THR A 113 -7.77 8.63 -14.66
CA THR A 113 -6.77 7.56 -14.67
C THR A 113 -7.33 6.25 -14.12
N LEU A 114 -6.76 5.13 -14.58
CA LEU A 114 -6.97 3.80 -14.01
C LEU A 114 -5.81 3.40 -13.07
N TRP A 115 -5.07 4.36 -12.53
CA TRP A 115 -3.90 4.13 -11.69
C TRP A 115 -4.11 3.05 -10.61
N ASN A 116 -5.24 3.09 -9.90
CA ASN A 116 -5.56 2.08 -8.88
C ASN A 116 -5.66 0.66 -9.48
N VAL A 117 -6.19 0.52 -10.69
CA VAL A 117 -6.25 -0.78 -11.39
C VAL A 117 -4.83 -1.29 -11.67
N TYR A 118 -3.96 -0.43 -12.22
CA TYR A 118 -2.58 -0.79 -12.49
C TYR A 118 -1.83 -1.15 -11.21
N ALA A 119 -1.96 -0.34 -10.16
CA ALA A 119 -1.30 -0.58 -8.88
C ALA A 119 -1.77 -1.88 -8.21
N THR A 120 -3.09 -2.13 -8.17
CA THR A 120 -3.63 -3.39 -7.63
C THR A 120 -3.14 -4.58 -8.43
N MET A 121 -3.15 -4.50 -9.77
CA MET A 121 -2.67 -5.59 -10.63
C MET A 121 -1.18 -5.85 -10.47
N THR A 122 -0.36 -4.81 -10.32
CA THR A 122 1.09 -4.96 -10.05
C THR A 122 1.30 -5.65 -8.71
N PHE A 123 0.59 -5.23 -7.66
CA PHE A 123 0.72 -5.82 -6.32
C PHE A 123 0.28 -7.29 -6.30
N THR A 124 -0.87 -7.62 -6.91
CA THR A 124 -1.34 -9.03 -6.99
C THR A 124 -0.40 -9.89 -7.83
N SER A 125 0.15 -9.34 -8.93
CA SER A 125 1.12 -10.05 -9.76
C SER A 125 2.42 -10.33 -8.99
N PHE A 126 2.89 -9.36 -8.21
CA PHE A 126 4.07 -9.50 -7.37
C PHE A 126 3.89 -10.59 -6.33
N LEU A 127 2.75 -10.61 -5.64
CA LEU A 127 2.43 -11.69 -4.70
C LEU A 127 2.42 -13.07 -5.36
N CYS A 128 1.90 -13.18 -6.59
CA CYS A 128 1.90 -14.46 -7.32
C CYS A 128 3.32 -14.92 -7.63
N PHE A 129 4.20 -14.03 -8.11
CA PHE A 129 5.61 -14.37 -8.33
C PHE A 129 6.32 -14.79 -7.03
N PHE A 130 5.99 -14.15 -5.90
CA PHE A 130 6.50 -14.58 -4.60
C PHE A 130 6.06 -15.99 -4.23
N ILE A 131 4.80 -16.36 -4.50
CA ILE A 131 4.30 -17.72 -4.27
C ILE A 131 5.04 -18.73 -5.16
N TYR A 132 5.27 -18.39 -6.43
CA TYR A 132 6.02 -19.25 -7.36
C TYR A 132 7.47 -19.44 -6.89
N LEU A 133 8.13 -18.37 -6.45
CA LEU A 133 9.46 -18.42 -5.88
C LEU A 133 9.51 -19.22 -4.59
N TYR A 134 8.52 -19.07 -3.70
CA TYR A 134 8.44 -19.84 -2.47
C TYR A 134 8.39 -21.35 -2.77
N TYR A 135 7.54 -21.76 -3.71
CA TYR A 135 7.49 -23.16 -4.15
C TYR A 135 8.84 -23.62 -4.73
N PHE A 136 9.43 -22.81 -5.62
CA PHE A 136 10.75 -23.09 -6.20
C PHE A 136 11.83 -23.29 -5.14
N PHE A 137 11.98 -22.39 -4.17
CA PHE A 137 13.00 -22.51 -3.13
C PHE A 137 12.75 -23.71 -2.21
N SER A 138 11.48 -24.00 -1.88
CA SER A 138 11.13 -25.21 -1.12
C SER A 138 11.56 -26.48 -1.85
N ARG A 139 11.31 -26.56 -3.17
CA ARG A 139 11.72 -27.69 -4.03
C ARG A 139 13.23 -27.72 -4.30
N PHE A 140 13.89 -26.57 -4.24
CA PHE A 140 15.33 -26.45 -4.41
C PHE A 140 16.09 -27.03 -3.21
N LEU A 141 15.61 -26.78 -1.98
CA LEU A 141 16.20 -27.27 -0.73
C LEU A 141 16.07 -28.78 -0.56
N ASP A 142 14.83 -29.29 -0.58
CA ASP A 142 14.56 -30.71 -0.55
C ASP A 142 14.19 -31.12 -1.96
N PHE A 143 15.03 -31.80 -2.75
CA PHE A 143 14.74 -32.14 -4.15
C PHE A 143 14.45 -33.63 -4.37
N TYR A 144 13.38 -33.90 -5.13
CA TYR A 144 12.90 -35.18 -5.60
C TYR A 144 12.57 -34.96 -7.08
N ASN A 145 12.96 -35.92 -7.91
CA ASN A 145 12.86 -35.79 -9.35
C ASN A 145 11.45 -36.18 -9.83
N ASP A 146 10.50 -35.26 -9.73
CA ASP A 146 9.11 -35.47 -10.21
C ASP A 146 8.60 -34.27 -11.01
N LEU A 147 9.00 -34.26 -12.30
CA LEU A 147 8.72 -33.15 -13.22
C LEU A 147 7.21 -32.99 -13.43
N PHE A 148 6.49 -34.11 -13.43
CA PHE A 148 5.06 -34.13 -13.67
C PHE A 148 4.32 -33.41 -12.55
N LEU A 149 4.65 -33.72 -11.29
CA LEU A 149 4.07 -33.07 -10.13
C LEU A 149 4.40 -31.57 -10.11
N ASP A 150 5.65 -31.20 -10.35
CA ASP A 150 6.08 -29.79 -10.38
C ASP A 150 5.29 -28.98 -11.43
N VAL A 151 5.12 -29.53 -12.63
CA VAL A 151 4.31 -28.91 -13.70
C VAL A 151 2.85 -28.74 -13.27
N ILE A 152 2.25 -29.78 -12.65
CA ILE A 152 0.86 -29.71 -12.19
C ILE A 152 0.68 -28.63 -11.12
N ILE A 153 1.59 -28.54 -10.14
CA ILE A 153 1.50 -27.55 -9.08
C ILE A 153 1.61 -26.14 -9.65
N PHE A 154 2.56 -25.87 -10.54
CA PHE A 154 2.66 -24.56 -11.18
C PHE A 154 1.42 -24.24 -12.01
N LEU A 155 0.86 -25.17 -12.78
CA LEU A 155 -0.38 -24.96 -13.52
C LEU A 155 -1.56 -24.63 -12.60
N PHE A 156 -1.66 -25.30 -11.45
CA PHE A 156 -2.67 -25.00 -10.44
C PHE A 156 -2.50 -23.58 -9.89
N LEU A 157 -1.28 -23.19 -9.51
CA LEU A 157 -0.97 -21.85 -9.00
C LEU A 157 -1.26 -20.74 -10.03
N ILE A 158 -0.91 -20.96 -11.30
CA ILE A 158 -1.22 -20.02 -12.40
C ILE A 158 -2.74 -19.86 -12.56
N THR A 159 -3.50 -20.94 -12.43
CA THR A 159 -4.96 -20.92 -12.61
C THR A 159 -5.66 -20.09 -11.53
N LEU A 160 -5.11 -20.04 -10.31
CA LEU A 160 -5.63 -19.18 -9.23
C LEU A 160 -5.63 -17.69 -9.62
N PHE A 161 -4.81 -17.29 -10.60
CA PHE A 161 -4.78 -15.92 -11.09
C PHE A 161 -6.12 -15.45 -11.67
N LEU A 162 -7.00 -16.37 -12.08
CA LEU A 162 -8.35 -16.03 -12.55
C LEU A 162 -9.15 -15.22 -11.51
N PHE A 163 -9.02 -15.56 -10.22
CA PHE A 163 -9.70 -14.86 -9.14
C PHE A 163 -9.17 -13.43 -8.96
N TYR A 164 -7.86 -13.23 -9.07
CA TYR A 164 -7.28 -11.88 -9.02
C TYR A 164 -7.68 -11.05 -10.24
N TRP A 165 -7.68 -11.66 -11.44
CA TRP A 165 -8.12 -10.98 -12.65
C TRP A 165 -9.59 -10.57 -12.58
N TRP A 166 -10.44 -11.36 -11.91
CA TRP A 166 -11.83 -11.00 -11.65
C TRP A 166 -11.96 -9.70 -10.84
N GLN A 167 -11.15 -9.53 -9.80
CA GLN A 167 -11.11 -8.28 -9.03
C GLN A 167 -10.70 -7.09 -9.89
N ILE A 168 -9.68 -7.26 -10.74
CA ILE A 168 -9.21 -6.24 -11.68
C ILE A 168 -10.29 -5.88 -12.70
N TYR A 169 -10.99 -6.87 -13.26
CA TYR A 169 -12.11 -6.67 -14.16
C TYR A 169 -13.21 -5.79 -13.54
N ASN A 170 -13.58 -6.07 -12.29
CA ASN A 170 -14.57 -5.26 -11.56
C ASN A 170 -14.07 -3.84 -11.31
N LEU A 171 -12.80 -3.66 -10.96
CA LEU A 171 -12.18 -2.35 -10.77
C LEU A 171 -12.17 -1.53 -12.07
N ILE A 172 -11.91 -2.16 -13.22
CA ILE A 172 -12.04 -1.50 -14.53
C ILE A 172 -13.51 -1.16 -14.80
N GLY A 173 -14.43 -2.05 -14.42
CA GLY A 173 -15.88 -1.86 -14.56
C GLY A 173 -16.45 -0.67 -13.79
N TYR A 174 -15.81 -0.25 -12.69
CA TYR A 174 -16.18 0.98 -11.95
C TYR A 174 -15.72 2.27 -12.65
N GLY A 175 -14.89 2.16 -13.68
CA GLY A 175 -14.46 3.29 -14.50
C GLY A 175 -13.23 4.03 -13.96
N ALA A 176 -12.71 4.95 -14.80
CA ALA A 176 -11.55 5.77 -14.46
C ALA A 176 -11.90 6.84 -13.43
N LYS A 177 -11.00 7.06 -12.46
CA LYS A 177 -11.13 8.06 -11.40
C LYS A 177 -10.43 9.36 -11.76
N ASP A 178 -10.84 10.47 -11.16
CA ASP A 178 -10.17 11.75 -11.35
C ASP A 178 -8.74 11.71 -10.78
N ILE A 179 -7.77 12.23 -11.52
CA ILE A 179 -6.35 12.20 -11.12
C ILE A 179 -6.13 12.83 -9.74
N LYS A 180 -6.84 13.92 -9.45
CA LYS A 180 -6.75 14.61 -8.14
C LYS A 180 -7.25 13.73 -6.99
N GLU A 181 -8.32 12.98 -7.20
CA GLU A 181 -8.86 12.04 -6.20
C GLU A 181 -7.88 10.90 -5.94
N VAL A 182 -7.27 10.36 -7.01
CA VAL A 182 -6.27 9.29 -6.91
C VAL A 182 -5.03 9.77 -6.16
N ILE A 183 -4.48 10.94 -6.50
CA ILE A 183 -3.32 11.50 -5.81
C ILE A 183 -3.64 11.71 -4.32
N ALA A 184 -4.79 12.29 -4.00
CA ALA A 184 -5.21 12.48 -2.61
C ALA A 184 -5.34 11.14 -1.88
N SER A 185 -5.96 10.13 -2.50
CA SER A 185 -6.10 8.79 -1.92
C SER A 185 -4.74 8.14 -1.65
N TRP A 186 -3.81 8.18 -2.61
CA TRP A 186 -2.48 7.59 -2.43
C TRP A 186 -1.66 8.34 -1.39
N LEU A 187 -1.76 9.66 -1.35
CA LEU A 187 -1.13 10.48 -0.31
C LEU A 187 -1.71 10.16 1.07
N THR A 188 -3.02 9.94 1.19
CA THR A 188 -3.60 9.50 2.47
C THR A 188 -3.11 8.11 2.89
N VAL A 189 -2.97 7.17 1.95
CA VAL A 189 -2.46 5.83 2.23
C VAL A 189 -1.00 5.88 2.66
N THR A 190 -0.14 6.59 1.92
CA THR A 190 1.29 6.71 2.28
C THR A 190 1.48 7.41 3.60
N MET A 191 0.73 8.48 3.88
CA MET A 191 0.75 9.14 5.20
C MET A 191 0.28 8.20 6.31
N SER A 192 -0.74 7.39 6.06
CA SER A 192 -1.22 6.40 7.04
C SER A 192 -0.16 5.34 7.32
N ILE A 193 0.53 4.83 6.30
CA ILE A 193 1.62 3.85 6.45
C ILE A 193 2.79 4.47 7.20
N LEU A 194 3.24 5.67 6.83
CA LEU A 194 4.31 6.38 7.52
C LEU A 194 3.98 6.60 9.00
N LEU A 195 2.76 7.04 9.29
CA LEU A 195 2.27 7.24 10.66
C LEU A 195 2.25 5.91 11.44
N LEU A 196 1.86 4.80 10.78
CA LEU A 196 1.83 3.48 11.38
C LEU A 196 3.25 2.93 11.65
N THR A 197 4.21 3.18 10.77
CA THR A 197 5.63 2.83 10.98
C THR A 197 6.24 3.63 12.12
N VAL A 198 5.95 4.94 12.19
CA VAL A 198 6.36 5.79 13.32
C VAL A 198 5.74 5.27 14.61
N PHE A 199 4.44 4.93 14.61
CA PHE A 199 3.79 4.35 15.80
C PHE A 199 4.35 2.98 16.20
N ASN A 200 4.77 2.17 15.24
CA ASN A 200 5.40 0.88 15.52
C ASN A 200 6.80 1.04 16.13
N GLN A 201 7.51 2.13 15.83
CA GLN A 201 8.84 2.41 16.39
C GLN A 201 8.79 3.06 17.79
N VAL A 202 7.75 3.83 18.12
CA VAL A 202 7.63 4.48 19.45
C VAL A 202 6.86 3.63 20.46
N GLU A 203 7.26 2.36 20.59
CA GLU A 203 6.61 1.34 21.43
C GLU A 203 6.03 1.84 22.77
N ASN A 204 4.83 1.34 23.09
CA ASN A 204 4.07 1.31 24.34
C ASN A 204 3.74 2.64 25.05
N GLU A 205 4.69 3.55 25.25
CA GLU A 205 4.46 4.79 26.02
C GLU A 205 3.69 5.84 25.21
N LEU A 206 3.98 5.95 23.91
CA LEU A 206 3.29 6.90 23.03
C LEU A 206 1.88 6.41 22.68
N ILE A 207 1.65 5.09 22.54
CA ILE A 207 0.30 4.52 22.41
C ILE A 207 -0.50 4.76 23.69
N ASN A 208 0.09 4.56 24.87
CA ASN A 208 -0.56 4.92 26.13
C ASN A 208 -0.88 6.42 26.18
N ALA A 209 0.09 7.30 25.91
CA ALA A 209 -0.14 8.75 25.91
C ALA A 209 -1.22 9.17 24.90
N LEU A 210 -1.15 8.68 23.65
CA LEU A 210 -2.15 8.97 22.63
C LEU A 210 -3.52 8.35 22.94
N SER A 211 -3.59 7.22 23.64
CA SER A 211 -4.88 6.64 24.06
C SER A 211 -5.68 7.62 24.94
N TRP A 212 -4.98 8.43 25.75
CA TRP A 212 -5.58 9.48 26.57
C TRP A 212 -5.80 10.79 25.80
N PHE A 213 -4.91 11.14 24.86
CA PHE A 213 -4.93 12.45 24.18
C PHE A 213 -5.76 12.49 22.88
N LEU A 214 -5.70 11.47 22.02
CA LEU A 214 -6.31 11.50 20.68
C LEU A 214 -7.83 11.69 20.67
N PRO A 215 -8.60 11.00 21.56
CA PRO A 215 -10.06 11.16 21.62
C PRO A 215 -10.49 12.59 21.96
N ILE A 216 -9.63 13.38 22.60
CA ILE A 216 -9.90 14.78 22.94
C ILE A 216 -9.39 15.70 21.84
N LEU A 217 -8.19 15.43 21.31
CA LEU A 217 -7.46 16.33 20.44
C LEU A 217 -8.02 16.36 19.00
N ILE A 218 -8.39 15.21 18.44
CA ILE A 218 -8.94 15.14 17.07
C ILE A 218 -10.30 15.87 16.97
N PRO A 219 -11.28 15.62 17.86
CA PRO A 219 -12.55 16.36 17.81
C PRO A 219 -12.39 17.85 18.05
N ASN A 220 -11.44 18.28 18.90
CA ASN A 220 -11.15 19.70 19.11
C ASN A 220 -10.56 20.35 17.85
N LEU A 221 -9.53 19.76 17.24
CA LEU A 221 -8.93 20.27 15.99
C LEU A 221 -9.96 20.38 14.85
N ILE A 222 -10.78 19.34 14.68
CA ILE A 222 -11.83 19.34 13.65
C ILE A 222 -12.95 20.33 14.01
N GLY A 223 -13.31 20.45 15.29
CA GLY A 223 -14.34 21.38 15.76
C GLY A 223 -13.95 22.85 15.63
N GLU A 224 -12.67 23.17 15.79
CA GLU A 224 -12.12 24.52 15.68
C GLU A 224 -11.68 24.92 14.26
N ILE A 225 -11.83 24.04 13.26
CA ILE A 225 -11.39 24.37 11.90
C ILE A 225 -12.15 25.55 11.28
N ASN A 226 -13.31 25.90 11.82
CA ASN A 226 -13.98 27.14 11.47
C ASN A 226 -13.14 28.39 11.74
N SER A 227 -12.11 28.36 12.58
CA SER A 227 -11.15 29.45 12.77
C SER A 227 -10.30 29.73 11.52
N GLN A 228 -10.12 28.72 10.67
CA GLN A 228 -9.27 28.76 9.49
C GLN A 228 -10.05 29.09 8.20
N PHE A 229 -11.22 29.73 8.34
CA PHE A 229 -12.10 30.09 7.24
C PHE A 229 -11.50 31.17 6.33
N ASP A 230 -11.94 31.20 5.07
CA ASP A 230 -11.49 32.19 4.09
C ASP A 230 -12.07 33.58 4.43
N THR A 231 -11.23 34.43 5.00
CA THR A 231 -11.55 35.82 5.40
C THR A 231 -11.80 36.74 4.20
N ASN A 232 -11.31 36.38 3.01
CA ASN A 232 -11.58 37.12 1.78
C ASN A 232 -13.01 36.87 1.28
N LYS A 233 -13.56 35.69 1.57
CA LYS A 233 -14.88 35.28 1.09
C LYS A 233 -16.00 35.55 2.11
N TYR A 234 -15.71 35.48 3.40
CA TYR A 234 -16.69 35.60 4.48
C TYR A 234 -16.24 36.61 5.54
N LYS A 235 -17.17 37.44 6.03
CA LYS A 235 -16.85 38.48 7.05
C LYS A 235 -16.78 37.95 8.48
N LYS A 236 -17.42 36.83 8.79
CA LYS A 236 -17.52 36.29 10.17
C LYS A 236 -17.21 34.80 10.18
N LYS A 237 -16.66 34.34 11.30
CA LYS A 237 -16.36 32.92 11.58
C LYS A 237 -17.65 32.10 11.46
N PRO A 238 -17.66 31.00 10.68
CA PRO A 238 -18.87 30.20 10.50
C PRO A 238 -19.20 29.39 11.76
N LYS A 239 -20.49 29.29 12.08
CA LYS A 239 -20.98 28.61 13.30
C LYS A 239 -21.13 27.11 13.06
N ARG A 240 -20.79 26.31 14.08
CA ARG A 240 -20.95 24.85 14.08
C ARG A 240 -22.44 24.49 14.00
N THR A 241 -22.79 23.44 13.27
CA THR A 241 -24.18 22.94 13.17
C THR A 241 -24.35 21.67 14.01
N ASP A 242 -25.57 21.35 14.43
CA ASP A 242 -25.89 20.11 15.17
C ASP A 242 -25.45 18.82 14.44
N LYS A 243 -25.28 18.90 13.11
CA LYS A 243 -24.72 17.80 12.31
C LYS A 243 -23.23 17.62 12.59
N MET A 244 -22.49 18.71 12.72
CA MET A 244 -21.08 18.69 13.06
C MET A 244 -20.86 18.26 14.51
N ASP A 245 -21.69 18.71 15.44
CA ASP A 245 -21.65 18.29 16.86
C ASP A 245 -21.79 16.77 17.00
N ARG A 246 -22.80 16.19 16.33
CA ARG A 246 -22.99 14.73 16.30
C ARG A 246 -21.86 13.98 15.61
N HIS A 247 -21.28 14.56 14.56
CA HIS A 247 -20.17 13.96 13.83
C HIS A 247 -18.89 13.94 14.68
N LEU A 248 -18.60 15.03 15.39
CA LEU A 248 -17.46 15.13 16.30
C LEU A 248 -17.58 14.14 17.45
N TYR A 249 -18.78 13.99 18.02
CA TYR A 249 -19.06 12.98 19.05
C TYR A 249 -18.83 11.54 18.54
N ARG A 250 -19.27 11.22 17.32
CA ARG A 250 -19.00 9.92 16.69
C ARG A 250 -17.50 9.68 16.47
N ILE A 251 -16.79 10.69 15.98
CA ILE A 251 -15.33 10.61 15.80
C ILE A 251 -14.65 10.35 17.14
N GLN A 252 -15.04 11.07 18.19
CA GLN A 252 -14.51 10.88 19.55
C GLN A 252 -14.67 9.43 20.03
N ILE A 253 -15.87 8.87 19.88
CA ILE A 253 -16.15 7.47 20.25
C ILE A 253 -15.34 6.50 19.40
N TYR A 254 -15.28 6.69 18.08
CA TYR A 254 -14.52 5.79 17.21
C TYR A 254 -13.02 5.86 17.45
N SER A 255 -12.47 7.04 17.69
CA SER A 255 -11.07 7.20 18.07
C SER A 255 -10.77 6.48 19.39
N PHE A 256 -11.64 6.65 20.40
CA PHE A 256 -11.50 5.93 21.67
C PHE A 256 -11.57 4.40 21.46
N LEU A 257 -12.57 3.91 20.74
CA LEU A 257 -12.77 2.47 20.52
C LEU A 257 -11.63 1.83 19.72
N THR A 258 -11.13 2.53 18.71
CA THR A 258 -10.01 2.06 17.87
C THR A 258 -8.72 2.00 18.68
N LEU A 259 -8.45 3.00 19.52
CA LEU A 259 -7.27 3.03 20.39
C LEU A 259 -7.35 1.98 21.50
N LEU A 260 -8.54 1.75 22.05
CA LEU A 260 -8.77 0.66 23.00
C LEU A 260 -8.45 -0.69 22.38
N MET A 261 -8.89 -0.95 21.15
CA MET A 261 -8.53 -2.17 20.43
C MET A 261 -7.02 -2.24 20.15
N LEU A 262 -6.39 -1.13 19.74
CA LEU A 262 -4.94 -1.05 19.51
C LEU A 262 -4.11 -1.17 20.80
N SER A 263 -4.68 -0.96 21.99
CA SER A 263 -4.00 -1.18 23.27
C SER A 263 -4.15 -2.61 23.77
N ILE A 264 -5.32 -3.23 23.51
CA ILE A 264 -5.63 -4.59 23.97
C ILE A 264 -5.01 -5.65 23.05
N ILE A 265 -5.07 -5.47 21.73
CA ILE A 265 -4.59 -6.46 20.75
C ILE A 265 -3.09 -6.77 20.95
N PRO A 266 -2.18 -5.78 21.07
CA PRO A 266 -0.77 -6.07 21.30
C PRO A 266 -0.52 -6.81 22.60
N LYS A 267 -1.22 -6.46 23.70
CA LYS A 267 -1.12 -7.18 24.97
C LYS A 267 -1.58 -8.64 24.86
N LEU A 268 -2.66 -8.91 24.12
CA LEU A 268 -3.10 -10.28 23.84
C LEU A 268 -2.09 -11.03 22.99
N VAL A 269 -1.52 -10.39 21.96
CA VAL A 269 -0.47 -10.98 21.11
C VAL A 269 0.81 -11.23 21.92
N GLU A 270 1.19 -10.32 22.82
CA GLU A 270 2.36 -10.45 23.70
C GLU A 270 2.17 -11.59 24.72
N ILE A 271 0.95 -11.85 25.20
CA ILE A 271 0.62 -13.04 26.00
C ILE A 271 0.76 -14.33 25.18
N ILE A 272 0.41 -14.28 23.87
CA ILE A 272 0.45 -15.44 22.96
C ILE A 272 1.88 -15.71 22.43
N TRP A 273 2.71 -14.68 22.23
CA TRP A 273 4.07 -14.76 21.66
C TRP A 273 5.21 -14.57 22.66
N GLY A 274 4.94 -14.01 23.84
CA GLY A 274 5.93 -13.63 24.86
C GLY A 274 6.70 -14.78 25.50
N LEU A 275 6.34 -16.04 25.21
CA LEU A 275 7.03 -17.21 25.73
C LEU A 275 8.21 -17.69 24.87
N LYS A 276 8.45 -17.15 23.66
CA LYS A 276 9.51 -17.69 22.77
C LYS A 276 10.49 -16.71 22.09
N ILE A 277 10.15 -15.44 21.86
CA ILE A 277 10.93 -14.63 20.87
C ILE A 277 11.86 -13.58 21.52
N LYS A 278 11.66 -13.22 22.79
CA LYS A 278 12.39 -12.10 23.43
C LYS A 278 13.87 -12.40 23.77
N VAL A 279 14.26 -13.67 23.79
CA VAL A 279 15.63 -14.10 24.19
C VAL A 279 16.61 -14.17 23.01
N GLU A 280 16.14 -14.27 21.76
CA GLU A 280 17.03 -14.44 20.60
C GLU A 280 17.39 -13.12 19.89
N LEU A 281 16.52 -12.12 19.91
CA LEU A 281 16.77 -10.83 19.23
C LEU A 281 17.80 -9.93 19.95
N THR A 282 17.94 -10.07 21.27
CA THR A 282 18.91 -9.29 22.06
C THR A 282 20.37 -9.66 21.80
N LYS A 283 20.64 -10.80 21.14
CA LYS A 283 22.01 -11.20 20.77
C LYS A 283 22.50 -10.63 19.43
N ILE A 284 21.61 -10.08 18.59
CA ILE A 284 21.96 -9.66 17.22
C ILE A 284 22.29 -8.16 17.14
N ILE A 285 21.88 -7.34 18.11
CA ILE A 285 21.88 -5.87 18.00
C ILE A 285 23.11 -5.18 18.63
N ASN A 286 24.07 -5.93 19.19
CA ASN A 286 25.31 -5.31 19.69
C ASN A 286 26.37 -5.21 18.58
N LEU A 287 26.22 -4.23 17.69
CA LEU A 287 27.36 -3.61 17.02
C LEU A 287 27.41 -2.13 17.42
N SER A 288 28.49 -1.79 18.12
CA SER A 288 28.81 -0.48 18.67
C SER A 288 28.76 0.62 17.60
N ALA A 289 27.91 1.62 17.81
CA ALA A 289 27.82 2.82 16.98
C ALA A 289 28.60 3.97 17.64
N ASP A 290 29.41 4.65 16.83
CA ASP A 290 30.16 5.84 17.22
C ASP A 290 29.20 7.00 17.54
N TRP A 291 29.35 7.58 18.74
CA TRP A 291 28.51 8.61 19.36
C TRP A 291 28.27 9.85 18.50
N THR A 292 29.20 10.20 17.62
CA THR A 292 29.08 11.34 16.69
C THR A 292 28.12 11.08 15.54
N SER A 293 27.98 9.82 15.09
CA SER A 293 27.03 9.42 14.04
C SER A 293 25.59 9.36 14.55
N GLU A 294 25.39 8.93 15.81
CA GLU A 294 24.06 8.89 16.44
C GLU A 294 23.51 10.28 16.73
N PHE A 295 24.38 11.21 17.13
CA PHE A 295 24.00 12.62 17.33
C PHE A 295 23.65 13.31 16.01
N LEU A 296 24.42 13.07 14.94
CA LEU A 296 24.07 13.59 13.61
C LEU A 296 22.81 12.94 13.04
N ALA A 297 22.64 11.62 13.20
CA ALA A 297 21.45 10.89 12.75
C ALA A 297 20.20 11.35 13.49
N SER A 298 20.25 11.48 14.82
CA SER A 298 19.14 11.99 15.63
C SER A 298 18.78 13.43 15.27
N THR A 299 19.78 14.30 15.04
CA THR A 299 19.54 15.68 14.60
C THR A 299 18.91 15.74 13.21
N ILE A 300 19.39 14.92 12.26
CA ILE A 300 18.81 14.79 10.92
C ILE A 300 17.38 14.27 11.00
N ILE A 301 17.11 13.25 11.83
CA ILE A 301 15.78 12.68 12.05
C ILE A 301 14.82 13.72 12.62
N VAL A 302 15.23 14.48 13.64
CA VAL A 302 14.40 15.56 14.21
C VAL A 302 14.10 16.63 13.17
N PHE A 303 15.08 17.01 12.35
CA PHE A 303 14.89 17.99 11.28
C PHE A 303 13.96 17.47 10.17
N LEU A 304 14.07 16.19 9.81
CA LEU A 304 13.18 15.51 8.86
C LEU A 304 11.77 15.40 9.41
N CYS A 305 11.60 15.03 10.69
CA CYS A 305 10.32 15.00 11.39
C CYS A 305 9.68 16.39 11.45
N PHE A 306 10.47 17.45 11.64
CA PHE A 306 9.98 18.83 11.64
C PHE A 306 9.47 19.24 10.25
N ILE A 307 10.23 18.96 9.19
CA ILE A 307 9.82 19.24 7.80
C ILE A 307 8.58 18.42 7.43
N LEU A 308 8.56 17.12 7.74
CA LEU A 308 7.41 16.23 7.55
C LEU A 308 6.19 16.75 8.31
N SER A 309 6.34 17.18 9.57
CA SER A 309 5.27 17.76 10.37
C SER A 309 4.69 19.03 9.73
N LEU A 310 5.52 19.90 9.15
CA LEU A 310 5.05 21.09 8.44
C LEU A 310 4.29 20.76 7.15
N ILE A 311 4.76 19.76 6.39
CA ILE A 311 4.10 19.32 5.15
C ILE A 311 2.78 18.61 5.47
N ILE A 312 2.81 17.65 6.40
CA ILE A 312 1.66 16.91 6.90
C ILE A 312 0.65 17.88 7.51
N GLY A 313 1.08 18.81 8.35
CA GLY A 313 0.22 19.81 8.98
C GLY A 313 -0.50 20.69 7.97
N ARG A 314 0.22 21.21 6.96
CA ARG A 314 -0.40 21.98 5.86
C ARG A 314 -1.36 21.13 5.03
N GLY A 315 -0.99 19.89 4.72
CA GLY A 315 -1.83 18.94 3.97
C GLY A 315 -3.10 18.56 4.73
N MET A 316 -2.99 18.26 6.02
CA MET A 316 -4.12 17.95 6.90
C MET A 316 -5.06 19.15 7.01
N ILE A 317 -4.55 20.36 7.26
CA ILE A 317 -5.37 21.57 7.30
C ILE A 317 -6.10 21.76 5.97
N TRP A 318 -5.43 21.61 4.83
CA TRP A 318 -6.05 21.73 3.52
C TRP A 318 -7.16 20.68 3.29
N LEU A 319 -6.89 19.41 3.60
CA LEU A 319 -7.87 18.31 3.52
C LEU A 319 -9.09 18.58 4.41
N LEU A 320 -8.88 18.96 5.66
CA LEU A 320 -9.96 19.24 6.57
C LEU A 320 -10.78 20.46 6.12
N LYS A 321 -10.17 21.52 5.56
CA LYS A 321 -10.91 22.63 4.92
C LYS A 321 -11.79 22.12 3.77
N TYR A 322 -11.25 21.26 2.92
CA TYR A 322 -11.98 20.68 1.79
C TYR A 322 -13.17 19.80 2.22
N PHE A 323 -13.01 19.01 3.28
CA PHE A 323 -14.06 18.11 3.76
C PHE A 323 -15.12 18.80 4.63
N TYR A 324 -14.73 19.76 5.47
CA TYR A 324 -15.62 20.32 6.50
C TYR A 324 -16.09 21.74 6.22
N LEU A 325 -15.28 22.61 5.58
CA LEU A 325 -15.66 24.01 5.32
C LEU A 325 -16.42 24.21 4.01
N ASP A 326 -16.68 23.16 3.23
CA ASP A 326 -17.54 23.26 2.05
C ASP A 326 -19.01 23.53 2.47
N PRO A 327 -19.62 24.65 2.04
CA PRO A 327 -21.02 24.97 2.33
C PRO A 327 -22.00 23.87 1.91
N SER A 328 -21.67 23.09 0.88
CA SER A 328 -22.53 22.01 0.37
C SER A 328 -22.76 20.89 1.38
N LYS A 329 -21.79 20.64 2.28
CA LYS A 329 -21.79 19.52 3.23
C LYS A 329 -22.51 19.82 4.55
N ARG A 330 -22.86 21.09 4.79
CA ARG A 330 -23.66 21.60 5.93
C ARG A 330 -23.06 21.35 7.34
N TYR A 331 -21.75 21.08 7.44
CA TYR A 331 -21.07 20.97 8.75
C TYR A 331 -20.93 22.32 9.46
N TYR A 332 -20.78 23.39 8.69
CA TYR A 332 -20.75 24.76 9.21
C TYR A 332 -21.79 25.63 8.51
N LYS A 333 -22.44 26.50 9.27
CA LYS A 333 -23.40 27.48 8.75
C LYS A 333 -22.68 28.79 8.53
N PHE A 334 -22.53 29.14 7.25
CA PHE A 334 -22.13 30.47 6.83
C PHE A 334 -23.41 31.31 6.81
N GLU A 335 -23.63 32.16 7.83
CA GLU A 335 -24.69 33.18 7.78
C GLU A 335 -24.56 34.01 6.48
N LYS A 336 -25.64 34.71 6.03
CA LYS A 336 -25.71 35.51 4.79
C LYS A 336 -24.72 36.71 4.77
N ASN A 337 -23.43 36.44 4.90
CA ASN A 337 -22.29 37.35 5.07
C ASN A 337 -21.21 37.04 4.02
N LYS A 338 -21.63 36.67 2.80
CA LYS A 338 -20.72 36.59 1.66
C LYS A 338 -20.34 38.03 1.32
N ARG A 339 -19.03 38.35 1.29
CA ARG A 339 -18.60 39.69 0.84
C ARG A 339 -19.13 39.89 -0.58
N ARG A 340 -19.89 40.97 -0.83
CA ARG A 340 -20.25 41.37 -2.20
C ARG A 340 -18.91 41.61 -2.91
N LYS A 341 -18.66 40.88 -3.99
CA LYS A 341 -17.60 41.26 -4.92
C LYS A 341 -18.04 42.60 -5.49
N ASN A 342 -17.39 43.68 -5.09
CA ASN A 342 -17.45 44.90 -5.87
C ASN A 342 -16.65 44.58 -7.14
N ASN A 343 -17.34 44.48 -8.27
CA ASN A 343 -16.68 44.51 -9.56
C ASN A 343 -16.15 45.94 -9.70
N VAL A 344 -14.84 46.08 -9.70
CA VAL A 344 -14.14 47.23 -10.29
C VAL A 344 -13.57 46.71 -11.61
#